data_AF-A0A7J8ABP0-F1
#
_entry.id   AF-A0A7J8ABP0-F1
#
_cell.length_a   1.000
_cell.length_b   1.000
_cell.length_c   1.000
_cell.angle_alpha   90.00
_cell.angle_beta   90.00
_cell.angle_gamma   90.00
#
_symmetry.space_group_name_H-M   'P 1'
#
loop_
_entity.id
_entity.type
_entity.pdbx_description
1 polymer ?
#
loop_
_entity_poly.entity_id
_entity_poly.type
_entity_poly.pdbx_seq_one_letter_code
_entity_poly.pdbx_strand_id
1 'polypeptide(L)'
;MLLSIGMLMLSATQIYTILTVQLFAFLNLLPVEADILAYNFENVSQTFDDLPARFGYRLPAEGLKGFLINSKPENACEPIVPPPLKDNSSGTFIVLIRRLDCNFDIKVLNAQRAGYKAAIVHNVDSDELISMGSNDIGVLKKIDIPSVFIGESSANSLKDEFTYERGSSNAVGWSRLLRGTITTTLIIKAIIFIEYLASARHS
;
A
#
# COMPACT_ATOMS: atom_id res chain seq x y z
N MET A 1 -34.60 -9.03 -46.88
CA MET A 1 -33.53 -8.26 -46.21
C MET A 1 -34.19 -7.26 -45.28
N LEU A 2 -34.46 -7.66 -44.03
CA LEU A 2 -34.94 -6.81 -42.94
C LEU A 2 -34.69 -7.60 -41.64
N LEU A 3 -33.46 -7.53 -41.13
CA LEU A 3 -33.17 -7.96 -39.76
C LEU A 3 -33.90 -6.99 -38.83
N SER A 4 -34.97 -7.48 -38.21
CA SER A 4 -35.85 -6.73 -37.31
C SER A 4 -35.06 -6.09 -36.17
N ILE A 5 -35.33 -4.81 -35.93
CA ILE A 5 -34.74 -3.91 -34.90
C ILE A 5 -35.19 -4.31 -33.47
N GLY A 6 -35.61 -5.55 -33.25
CA GLY A 6 -36.24 -6.04 -32.00
C GLY A 6 -35.29 -6.45 -30.87
N MET A 7 -34.00 -6.07 -30.89
CA MET A 7 -33.01 -6.52 -29.89
C MET A 7 -32.64 -5.47 -28.82
N LEU A 8 -33.49 -4.50 -28.50
CA LEU A 8 -33.12 -3.43 -27.55
C LEU A 8 -34.27 -3.00 -26.61
N MET A 9 -35.02 -3.96 -26.07
CA MET A 9 -35.84 -3.71 -24.88
C MET A 9 -35.46 -4.76 -23.82
N LEU A 10 -34.45 -4.44 -23.01
CA LEU A 10 -34.12 -5.24 -21.83
C LEU A 10 -35.32 -5.21 -20.88
N SER A 11 -35.73 -6.37 -20.35
CA SER A 11 -36.80 -6.40 -19.35
C SER A 11 -36.37 -5.63 -18.09
N ALA A 12 -37.34 -5.14 -17.30
CA ALA A 12 -37.04 -4.46 -16.04
C ALA A 12 -36.18 -5.33 -15.09
N THR A 13 -36.34 -6.66 -15.15
CA THR A 13 -35.52 -7.62 -14.41
C THR A 13 -34.07 -7.65 -14.91
N GLN A 14 -33.84 -7.62 -16.23
CA GLN A 14 -32.49 -7.57 -16.80
C GLN A 14 -31.78 -6.25 -16.49
N ILE A 15 -32.51 -5.13 -16.50
CA ILE A 15 -31.93 -3.83 -16.11
C ILE A 15 -31.52 -3.85 -14.64
N TYR A 16 -32.36 -4.42 -13.77
CA TYR A 16 -32.07 -4.55 -12.34
C TYR A 16 -30.83 -5.43 -12.10
N THR A 17 -30.72 -6.60 -12.74
CA THR A 17 -29.55 -7.48 -12.57
C THR A 17 -28.26 -6.85 -13.10
N ILE A 18 -28.32 -6.15 -14.23
CA ILE A 18 -27.15 -5.41 -14.75
C ILE A 18 -26.73 -4.32 -13.75
N LEU A 19 -27.68 -3.55 -13.23
CA LEU A 19 -27.38 -2.48 -12.27
C LEU A 19 -26.78 -3.03 -10.97
N THR A 20 -27.30 -4.13 -10.44
CA THR A 20 -26.77 -4.76 -9.22
C THR A 20 -25.39 -5.37 -9.43
N VAL A 21 -25.15 -6.05 -10.56
CA VAL A 21 -23.83 -6.58 -10.92
C VAL A 21 -22.83 -5.45 -11.11
N GLN A 22 -23.23 -4.34 -11.74
CA GLN A 22 -22.35 -3.21 -12.00
C GLN A 22 -22.04 -2.40 -10.74
N LEU A 23 -23.01 -2.22 -9.84
CA LEU A 23 -22.80 -1.64 -8.52
C LEU A 23 -21.91 -2.54 -7.65
N PHE A 24 -22.14 -3.84 -7.67
CA PHE A 24 -21.31 -4.80 -6.93
C PHE A 24 -19.88 -4.82 -7.48
N ALA A 25 -19.70 -4.86 -8.80
CA ALA A 25 -18.38 -4.75 -9.43
C ALA A 25 -17.66 -3.45 -9.04
N PHE A 26 -18.38 -2.32 -9.02
CA PHE A 26 -17.82 -1.03 -8.60
C PHE A 26 -17.42 -1.00 -7.11
N LEU A 27 -18.24 -1.61 -6.23
CA LEU A 27 -17.92 -1.75 -4.80
C LEU A 27 -16.73 -2.68 -4.55
N ASN A 28 -16.51 -3.67 -5.40
CA ASN A 28 -15.37 -4.60 -5.32
C ASN A 28 -14.09 -4.09 -6.01
N LEU A 29 -14.16 -2.94 -6.69
CA LEU A 29 -13.01 -2.24 -7.27
C LEU A 29 -12.30 -1.33 -6.24
N LEU A 30 -12.73 -1.33 -4.98
CA LEU A 30 -12.07 -0.55 -3.93
C LEU A 30 -10.60 -0.99 -3.80
N PRO A 31 -9.64 -0.04 -3.77
CA PRO A 31 -8.24 -0.38 -3.66
C PRO A 31 -8.00 -1.11 -2.34
N VAL A 32 -7.52 -2.34 -2.46
CA VAL A 32 -7.02 -3.15 -1.34
C VAL A 32 -5.89 -2.42 -0.63
N GLU A 33 -6.00 -2.33 0.70
CA GLU A 33 -4.98 -1.81 1.62
C GLU A 33 -3.67 -2.60 1.48
N ALA A 34 -2.53 -1.92 1.60
CA ALA A 34 -1.22 -2.53 1.54
C ALA A 34 -0.59 -2.40 2.92
N ASP A 35 -0.55 -3.50 3.66
CA ASP A 35 0.03 -3.56 5.00
C ASP A 35 1.57 -3.70 4.91
N ILE A 36 2.31 -3.15 5.87
CA ILE A 36 3.74 -3.45 6.05
C ILE A 36 3.90 -4.90 6.50
N LEU A 37 4.78 -5.64 5.83
CA LEU A 37 5.17 -7.00 6.14
C LEU A 37 6.69 -7.06 6.36
N ALA A 38 7.12 -7.23 7.61
CA ALA A 38 8.52 -7.39 7.94
C ALA A 38 8.91 -8.88 7.94
N TYR A 39 10.08 -9.20 7.39
CA TYR A 39 10.65 -10.54 7.35
C TYR A 39 11.95 -10.58 8.14
N ASN A 40 12.01 -11.48 9.12
CA ASN A 40 13.24 -11.76 9.87
C ASN A 40 14.07 -12.83 9.13
N PHE A 41 15.32 -13.03 9.53
CA PHE A 41 16.24 -14.06 9.03
C PHE A 41 15.65 -15.48 9.07
N GLU A 42 14.76 -15.75 10.03
CA GLU A 42 14.06 -17.04 10.17
C GLU A 42 12.83 -17.18 9.26
N ASN A 43 12.60 -16.25 8.32
CA ASN A 43 11.39 -16.14 7.49
C ASN A 43 10.07 -16.01 8.28
N VAL A 44 10.15 -15.68 9.57
CA VAL A 44 8.98 -15.25 10.34
C VAL A 44 8.57 -13.87 9.84
N SER A 45 7.30 -13.76 9.45
CA SER A 45 6.72 -12.52 8.97
C SER A 45 5.80 -11.89 10.00
N GLN A 46 5.93 -10.59 10.23
CA GLN A 46 5.02 -9.81 11.06
C GLN A 46 4.36 -8.71 10.21
N THR A 47 3.07 -8.52 10.41
CA THR A 47 2.28 -7.50 9.73
C THR A 47 2.05 -6.32 10.66
N PHE A 48 2.18 -5.10 10.14
CA PHE A 48 1.95 -3.87 10.88
C PHE A 48 0.91 -3.01 10.17
N ASP A 49 0.04 -2.37 10.95
CA ASP A 49 -0.94 -1.42 10.43
C ASP A 49 -0.22 -0.14 9.97
N ASP A 50 -0.55 0.32 8.77
CA ASP A 50 0.01 1.54 8.21
C ASP A 50 -1.01 2.37 7.41
N LEU A 51 -0.66 3.65 7.22
CA LEU A 51 -1.46 4.58 6.44
C LEU A 51 -0.60 5.28 5.39
N PRO A 52 -0.87 5.10 4.07
CA PRO A 52 -0.07 5.71 3.02
C PRO A 52 -0.16 7.24 3.01
N ALA A 53 0.93 7.89 2.64
CA ALA A 53 0.97 9.33 2.44
C ALA A 53 0.10 9.77 1.25
N ARG A 54 -0.35 11.03 1.29
CA ARG A 54 -1.09 11.67 0.18
C ARG A 54 -0.16 12.24 -0.91
N PHE A 55 1.11 11.89 -0.89
CA PHE A 55 2.16 12.35 -1.81
C PHE A 55 3.11 11.19 -2.14
N GLY A 56 3.94 11.39 -3.17
CA GLY A 56 4.72 10.30 -3.76
C GLY A 56 3.84 9.36 -4.60
N TYR A 57 4.47 8.38 -5.23
CA TYR A 57 3.74 7.34 -5.93
C TYR A 57 3.18 6.30 -4.95
N ARG A 58 2.12 5.60 -5.36
CA ARG A 58 1.58 4.48 -4.58
C ARG A 58 2.44 3.25 -4.75
N LEU A 59 2.68 2.52 -3.67
CA LEU A 59 3.41 1.25 -3.71
C LEU A 59 2.89 0.34 -4.83
N PRO A 60 3.78 -0.27 -5.62
CA PRO A 60 3.39 -1.11 -6.74
C PRO A 60 2.73 -2.40 -6.25
N ALA A 61 2.04 -3.13 -7.13
CA ALA A 61 1.21 -4.29 -6.76
C ALA A 61 2.06 -5.44 -6.20
N GLU A 62 3.28 -5.58 -6.71
CA GLU A 62 4.31 -6.50 -6.25
C GLU A 62 4.90 -6.14 -4.88
N GLY A 63 4.55 -4.96 -4.35
CA GLY A 63 5.13 -4.45 -3.12
C GLY A 63 6.55 -3.90 -3.30
N LEU A 64 7.11 -3.36 -2.22
CA LEU A 64 8.49 -2.90 -2.19
C LEU A 64 9.19 -3.62 -1.04
N LYS A 65 10.24 -4.39 -1.32
CA LYS A 65 11.08 -5.06 -0.30
C LYS A 65 12.45 -4.39 -0.22
N GLY A 66 12.92 -4.14 0.99
CA GLY A 66 14.21 -3.51 1.24
C GLY A 66 14.71 -3.67 2.68
N PHE A 67 15.91 -3.16 2.93
CA PHE A 67 16.51 -3.13 4.26
C PHE A 67 16.04 -1.88 5.01
N LEU A 68 15.61 -2.05 6.26
CA LEU A 68 15.16 -0.95 7.11
C LEU A 68 16.35 -0.27 7.81
N ILE A 69 16.42 1.05 7.77
CA ILE A 69 17.46 1.83 8.44
C ILE A 69 16.83 2.96 9.25
N ASN A 70 17.24 3.12 10.51
CA ASN A 70 16.84 4.28 11.30
C ASN A 70 17.50 5.55 10.76
N SER A 71 16.70 6.59 10.57
CA SER A 71 17.15 7.90 10.13
C SER A 71 18.16 8.50 11.11
N LYS A 72 19.15 9.23 10.58
CA LYS A 72 20.09 10.04 11.35
C LYS A 72 20.25 11.41 10.67
N PRO A 73 19.75 12.52 11.25
CA PRO A 73 18.97 12.59 12.50
C PRO A 73 17.62 11.85 12.43
N GLU A 74 17.12 11.36 13.57
CA GLU A 74 15.89 10.53 13.62
C GLU A 74 14.66 11.24 13.07
N ASN A 75 14.58 12.56 13.22
CA ASN A 75 13.45 13.35 12.77
C ASN A 75 13.53 13.75 11.28
N ALA A 76 14.66 13.51 10.59
CA ALA A 76 14.88 13.86 9.19
C ALA A 76 14.52 15.31 8.79
N CYS A 77 14.57 16.26 9.73
CA CYS A 77 14.27 17.66 9.43
C CYS A 77 15.43 18.35 8.70
N GLU A 78 16.63 17.81 8.85
CA GLU A 78 17.84 18.19 8.13
C GLU A 78 18.27 17.06 7.19
N PRO A 79 19.24 17.31 6.27
CA PRO A 79 19.81 16.24 5.45
C PRO A 79 20.27 15.06 6.30
N ILE A 80 19.80 13.86 5.95
CA ILE A 80 20.08 12.63 6.69
C ILE A 80 21.26 11.87 6.07
N VAL A 81 21.87 11.01 6.88
CA VAL A 81 22.94 10.10 6.43
C VAL A 81 22.41 9.19 5.29
N PRO A 82 23.14 9.07 4.16
CA PRO A 82 22.72 8.19 3.07
C PRO A 82 22.77 6.70 3.49
N PRO A 83 22.02 5.81 2.80
CA PRO A 83 22.11 4.38 3.04
C PRO A 83 23.54 3.86 2.77
N PRO A 84 23.96 2.77 3.43
CA PRO A 84 25.27 2.20 3.22
C PRO A 84 25.42 1.76 1.76
N LEU A 85 26.51 2.20 1.14
CA LEU A 85 26.88 1.79 -0.22
C LEU A 85 27.16 0.29 -0.20
N LYS A 86 26.29 -0.51 -0.84
CA LYS A 86 26.60 -1.90 -1.15
C LYS A 86 27.32 -1.92 -2.50
N ASP A 87 28.59 -2.32 -2.48
CA ASP A 87 29.34 -2.61 -3.70
C ASP A 87 28.57 -3.64 -4.54
N ASN A 88 28.18 -3.24 -5.75
CA ASN A 88 27.63 -4.08 -6.81
C ASN A 88 26.33 -4.86 -6.52
N SER A 89 25.63 -4.58 -5.43
CA SER A 89 24.31 -5.16 -5.14
C SER A 89 23.30 -4.06 -4.85
N SER A 90 22.29 -3.95 -5.72
CA SER A 90 21.18 -2.98 -5.67
C SER A 90 20.25 -3.26 -4.49
N GLY A 91 20.75 -3.09 -3.26
CA GLY A 91 19.91 -3.13 -2.07
C GLY A 91 18.94 -1.96 -2.08
N THR A 92 17.64 -2.24 -2.07
CA THR A 92 16.61 -1.25 -1.76
C THR A 92 16.72 -0.92 -0.27
N PHE A 93 16.86 0.35 0.09
CA PHE A 93 16.88 0.80 1.47
C PHE A 93 15.65 1.65 1.77
N ILE A 94 15.05 1.38 2.92
CA ILE A 94 13.85 2.02 3.44
C ILE A 94 14.26 2.70 4.75
N VAL A 95 13.92 3.97 4.90
CA VAL A 95 14.26 4.72 6.13
C VAL A 95 13.09 4.76 7.10
N LEU A 96 13.36 4.56 8.38
CA LEU A 96 12.43 4.78 9.49
C LEU A 96 12.70 6.15 10.13
N ILE A 97 11.67 7.00 10.18
CA ILE A 97 11.76 8.40 10.59
C ILE A 97 10.79 8.66 11.75
N ARG A 98 11.25 9.35 12.79
CA ARG A 98 10.42 9.79 13.91
C ARG A 98 9.57 11.02 13.53
N ARG A 99 8.29 11.02 13.90
CA ARG A 99 7.41 12.20 13.79
C ARG A 99 7.88 13.35 14.69
N LEU A 100 7.32 14.55 14.47
CA LEU A 100 7.53 15.83 15.18
C LEU A 100 8.68 16.67 14.59
N ASP A 101 8.88 17.87 15.13
CA ASP A 101 9.90 18.88 14.78
C ASP A 101 9.74 19.58 13.41
N CYS A 102 9.24 18.88 12.39
CA CYS A 102 8.98 19.43 11.06
C CYS A 102 7.87 18.67 10.32
N ASN A 103 7.42 19.22 9.20
CA ASN A 103 6.36 18.66 8.36
C ASN A 103 6.77 17.33 7.70
N PHE A 104 5.77 16.48 7.41
CA PHE A 104 5.99 15.15 6.83
C PHE A 104 6.64 15.17 5.45
N ASP A 105 6.29 16.15 4.63
CA ASP A 105 6.84 16.34 3.29
C ASP A 105 8.35 16.64 3.31
N ILE A 106 8.82 17.47 4.25
CA ILE A 106 10.24 17.75 4.45
C ILE A 106 11.01 16.48 4.84
N LYS A 107 10.45 15.69 5.76
CA LYS A 107 11.03 14.40 6.19
C LYS A 107 11.27 13.47 5.02
N VAL A 108 10.21 13.24 4.23
CA VAL A 108 10.26 12.31 3.09
C VAL A 108 11.12 12.87 1.95
N LEU A 109 11.12 14.18 1.74
CA LEU A 109 11.99 14.81 0.74
C LEU A 109 13.48 14.68 1.12
N ASN A 110 13.84 14.83 2.40
CA ASN A 110 15.21 14.63 2.86
C ASN A 110 15.64 13.16 2.73
N ALA A 111 14.75 12.22 3.02
CA ALA A 111 14.98 10.80 2.77
C ALA A 111 15.25 10.49 1.30
N GLN A 112 14.43 11.04 0.40
CA GLN A 112 14.63 10.90 -1.04
C GLN A 112 15.98 11.48 -1.49
N ARG A 113 16.33 12.68 -1.01
CA ARG A 113 17.61 13.34 -1.33
C ARG A 113 18.81 12.54 -0.85
N ALA A 114 18.68 11.83 0.27
CA ALA A 114 19.72 10.93 0.78
C ALA A 114 19.82 9.61 0.00
N GLY A 115 18.88 9.32 -0.90
CA GLY A 115 18.93 8.15 -1.79
C GLY A 115 18.11 6.94 -1.32
N TYR A 116 17.27 7.10 -0.30
CA TYR A 116 16.33 6.06 0.11
C TYR A 116 15.23 5.84 -0.93
N LYS A 117 14.69 4.62 -0.98
CA LYS A 117 13.65 4.23 -1.95
C LYS A 117 12.24 4.28 -1.40
N ALA A 118 12.08 4.34 -0.09
CA ALA A 118 10.83 4.60 0.61
C ALA A 118 11.11 5.12 2.01
N ALA A 119 10.09 5.71 2.64
CA ALA A 119 10.14 6.21 4.00
C ALA A 119 8.96 5.72 4.83
N ILE A 120 9.24 5.29 6.06
CA ILE A 120 8.24 4.97 7.07
C ILE A 120 8.35 6.06 8.13
N VAL A 121 7.27 6.81 8.37
CA VAL A 121 7.21 7.77 9.46
C VAL A 121 6.42 7.16 10.60
N HIS A 122 6.98 7.15 11.80
CA HIS A 122 6.28 6.60 12.96
C HIS A 122 5.82 7.66 13.93
N ASN A 123 4.72 7.37 14.61
CA ASN A 123 4.20 8.20 15.67
C ASN A 123 5.09 8.14 16.93
N VAL A 124 4.79 9.02 17.90
CA VAL A 124 5.46 9.10 19.20
C VAL A 124 4.37 9.13 20.26
N ASP A 125 4.53 8.32 21.30
CA ASP A 125 3.61 8.14 22.43
C ASP A 125 2.17 7.74 22.03
N SER A 126 1.97 7.15 20.85
CA SER A 126 0.64 6.74 20.34
C SER A 126 0.72 5.76 19.17
N ASP A 127 -0.30 4.92 19.01
CA ASP A 127 -0.50 4.05 17.85
C ASP A 127 -1.54 4.56 16.85
N GLU A 128 -2.10 5.75 17.09
CA GLU A 128 -3.04 6.36 16.16
C GLU A 128 -2.35 6.68 14.82
N LEU A 129 -2.96 6.24 13.72
CA LEU A 129 -2.47 6.50 12.37
C LEU A 129 -2.91 7.88 11.88
N ILE A 130 -1.96 8.66 11.37
CA ILE A 130 -2.18 10.04 10.94
C ILE A 130 -1.95 10.19 9.45
N SER A 131 -2.91 10.81 8.75
CA SER A 131 -2.79 11.05 7.32
C SER A 131 -1.69 12.08 7.03
N MET A 132 -0.63 11.63 6.36
CA MET A 132 0.45 12.52 5.95
C MET A 132 0.07 13.31 4.69
N GLY A 133 0.09 14.63 4.81
CA GLY A 133 -0.11 15.57 3.71
C GLY A 133 0.96 16.66 3.68
N SER A 134 0.92 17.48 2.64
CA SER A 134 1.75 18.68 2.50
C SER A 134 0.86 19.90 2.30
N ASN A 135 1.25 21.03 2.88
CA ASN A 135 0.61 22.33 2.66
C ASN A 135 1.27 23.09 1.49
N ASP A 136 2.41 22.62 0.98
CA ASP A 136 3.17 23.25 -0.11
C ASP A 136 3.15 22.36 -1.36
N ILE A 137 2.38 22.79 -2.35
CA ILE A 137 2.22 22.08 -3.63
C ILE A 137 3.57 21.94 -4.37
N GLY A 138 4.46 22.92 -4.23
CA GLY A 138 5.78 22.93 -4.85
C GLY A 138 6.73 21.90 -4.24
N VAL A 139 6.61 21.64 -2.93
CA VAL A 139 7.33 20.54 -2.24
C VAL A 139 6.69 19.20 -2.57
N LEU A 140 5.35 19.10 -2.50
CA LEU A 140 4.59 17.89 -2.78
C LEU A 140 4.98 17.26 -4.12
N LYS A 141 5.07 18.08 -5.18
CA LYS A 141 5.42 17.63 -6.54
C LYS A 141 6.86 17.10 -6.69
N LYS A 142 7.75 17.37 -5.73
CA LYS A 142 9.14 16.90 -5.76
C LYS A 142 9.30 15.55 -5.09
N ILE A 143 8.31 15.09 -4.32
CA ILE A 143 8.36 13.81 -3.62
C ILE A 143 7.90 12.72 -4.59
N ASP A 144 8.79 11.75 -4.80
CA ASP A 144 8.68 10.66 -5.76
C ASP A 144 9.10 9.32 -5.15
N ILE A 145 9.11 9.21 -3.82
CA ILE A 145 9.23 7.93 -3.12
C ILE A 145 7.93 7.63 -2.37
N PRO A 146 7.52 6.36 -2.24
CA PRO A 146 6.35 6.00 -1.47
C PRO A 146 6.68 6.17 0.02
N SER A 147 5.65 6.53 0.79
CA SER A 147 5.79 6.65 2.23
C SER A 147 4.50 6.30 2.96
N VAL A 148 4.65 5.79 4.18
CA VAL A 148 3.54 5.35 5.03
C VAL A 148 3.77 5.79 6.46
N PHE A 149 2.67 5.86 7.21
CA PHE A 149 2.66 6.23 8.61
C PHE A 149 2.33 5.02 9.47
N ILE A 150 3.02 4.82 10.59
CA ILE A 150 2.78 3.72 11.53
C ILE A 150 2.67 4.20 12.98
N GLY A 151 2.10 3.36 13.83
CA GLY A 151 2.10 3.54 15.29
C GLY A 151 3.50 3.42 15.92
N GLU A 152 3.64 3.90 17.15
CA GLU A 152 4.88 3.81 17.91
C GLU A 152 5.23 2.36 18.27
N SER A 153 4.26 1.54 18.69
CA SER A 153 4.50 0.13 19.06
C SER A 153 5.07 -0.66 17.88
N SER A 154 4.46 -0.48 16.70
CA SER A 154 4.93 -1.06 15.43
C SER A 154 6.35 -0.61 15.10
N ALA A 155 6.66 0.67 15.31
CA ALA A 155 8.01 1.18 15.06
C ALA A 155 9.04 0.62 16.04
N ASN A 156 8.69 0.40 17.30
CA ASN A 156 9.59 -0.21 18.27
C ASN A 156 9.88 -1.67 17.89
N SER A 157 8.88 -2.46 17.52
CA SER A 157 9.08 -3.81 16.98
C SER A 157 9.99 -3.81 15.73
N LEU A 158 9.75 -2.89 14.80
CA LEU A 158 10.61 -2.72 13.62
C LEU A 158 12.06 -2.40 13.97
N LYS A 159 12.27 -1.52 14.97
CA LYS A 159 13.61 -1.12 15.43
C LYS A 159 14.36 -2.28 16.06
N ASP A 160 13.69 -3.01 16.94
CA ASP A 160 14.31 -4.04 17.78
C ASP A 160 14.62 -5.32 16.98
N GLU A 161 13.76 -5.67 16.02
CA GLU A 161 13.85 -6.98 15.33
C GLU A 161 14.27 -6.89 13.86
N PHE A 162 14.02 -5.75 13.19
CA PHE A 162 14.10 -5.67 11.72
C PHE A 162 15.05 -4.59 11.18
N THR A 163 15.73 -3.84 12.05
CA THR A 163 16.75 -2.86 11.62
C THR A 163 17.93 -3.57 10.96
N TYR A 164 18.42 -2.95 9.88
CA TYR A 164 19.61 -3.43 9.18
C TYR A 164 20.86 -3.30 10.05
N GLU A 165 21.44 -4.45 10.38
CA GLU A 165 22.84 -4.56 10.83
C GLU A 165 23.71 -5.12 9.70
N ARG A 166 24.99 -4.73 9.68
CA ARG A 166 25.93 -5.13 8.62
C ARG A 166 26.12 -6.66 8.67
N GLY A 167 25.47 -7.38 7.76
CA GLY A 167 25.47 -8.85 7.69
C GLY A 167 24.11 -9.51 8.00
N SER A 168 23.10 -8.73 8.41
CA SER A 168 21.74 -9.21 8.62
C SER A 168 20.96 -9.33 7.30
N SER A 169 20.14 -10.39 7.19
CA SER A 169 19.20 -10.62 6.08
C SER A 169 17.80 -10.07 6.37
N ASN A 170 17.61 -9.30 7.45
CA ASN A 170 16.32 -8.72 7.81
C ASN A 170 15.88 -7.75 6.72
N ALA A 171 14.63 -7.90 6.28
CA ALA A 171 14.07 -7.09 5.22
C ALA A 171 12.63 -6.71 5.56
N VAL A 172 12.30 -5.45 5.36
CA VAL A 172 10.93 -4.96 5.45
C VAL A 172 10.39 -4.84 4.04
N GLY A 173 9.18 -5.37 3.85
CA GLY A 173 8.45 -5.25 2.61
C GLY A 173 7.08 -4.66 2.84
N TRP A 174 6.47 -4.08 1.81
CA TRP A 174 5.02 -3.96 1.78
C TRP A 174 4.48 -5.10 0.94
N SER A 175 3.42 -5.74 1.40
CA SER A 175 2.69 -6.70 0.57
C SER A 175 1.27 -6.21 0.44
N ARG A 176 0.77 -6.10 -0.79
CA ARG A 176 -0.65 -5.88 -1.00
C ARG A 176 -1.38 -7.19 -0.67
N LEU A 177 -1.78 -7.37 0.58
CA LEU A 177 -2.65 -8.47 0.97
C LEU A 177 -4.00 -8.21 0.32
N LEU A 178 -4.33 -8.95 -0.73
CA LEU A 178 -5.66 -9.02 -1.32
C LEU A 178 -6.67 -9.54 -0.29
N ARG A 179 -7.04 -8.73 0.72
CA ARG A 179 -8.20 -8.99 1.55
C ARG A 179 -9.43 -8.86 0.65
N GLY A 180 -9.87 -9.97 0.09
CA GLY A 180 -11.22 -10.12 -0.45
C GLY A 180 -11.39 -10.42 -1.94
N THR A 181 -10.38 -10.34 -2.81
CA THR A 181 -10.62 -10.54 -4.26
C THR A 181 -10.92 -12.00 -4.66
N ILE A 182 -10.35 -12.98 -3.96
CA ILE A 182 -10.59 -14.41 -4.26
C ILE A 182 -12.02 -14.80 -3.86
N THR A 183 -12.44 -14.45 -2.65
CA THR A 183 -13.76 -14.79 -2.12
C THR A 183 -14.88 -14.12 -2.92
N THR A 184 -14.69 -12.86 -3.32
CA THR A 184 -15.67 -12.08 -4.07
C THR A 184 -15.81 -12.55 -5.52
N THR A 185 -14.71 -12.91 -6.20
CA THR A 185 -14.76 -13.45 -7.57
C THR A 185 -15.52 -14.79 -7.62
N LEU A 186 -15.32 -15.67 -6.63
CA LEU A 186 -16.05 -16.94 -6.51
C LEU A 186 -17.55 -16.72 -6.28
N ILE A 187 -17.91 -15.76 -5.42
CA ILE A 187 -19.32 -15.41 -5.15
C ILE A 187 -20.00 -14.86 -6.41
N ILE A 188 -19.35 -13.95 -7.14
CA ILE A 188 -19.91 -13.39 -8.40
C ILE A 188 -20.10 -14.50 -9.44
N LYS A 189 -19.12 -15.39 -9.62
CA LYS A 189 -19.26 -16.54 -10.53
C LYS A 189 -20.40 -17.47 -10.14
N ALA A 190 -20.60 -17.70 -8.84
CA ALA A 190 -21.71 -18.52 -8.35
C ALA A 190 -23.07 -17.87 -8.61
N ILE A 191 -23.21 -16.55 -8.40
CA ILE A 191 -24.46 -15.82 -8.66
C ILE A 191 -24.81 -15.86 -10.16
N ILE A 192 -23.84 -15.56 -11.03
CA ILE A 192 -24.04 -15.60 -12.50
C ILE A 192 -24.44 -17.02 -12.96
N PHE A 193 -23.81 -18.05 -12.40
CA PHE A 193 -24.13 -19.44 -12.72
C PHE A 193 -25.54 -19.84 -12.26
N ILE A 194 -25.96 -19.41 -11.06
CA ILE A 194 -27.31 -19.65 -10.54
C ILE A 194 -28.37 -18.97 -11.42
N GLU A 195 -28.13 -17.71 -11.83
CA GLU A 195 -29.05 -17.00 -12.73
C GLU A 195 -29.12 -17.63 -14.12
N TYR A 196 -27.98 -18.08 -14.66
CA TYR A 196 -27.95 -18.84 -15.92
C TYR A 196 -28.80 -20.13 -15.83
N LEU A 197 -28.65 -20.89 -14.75
CA LEU A 197 -29.44 -22.10 -14.51
C LEU A 197 -30.94 -21.80 -14.33
N ALA A 198 -31.28 -20.67 -13.68
CA ALA A 198 -32.66 -20.24 -13.52
C ALA A 198 -33.29 -19.84 -14.86
N SER A 199 -32.53 -19.17 -15.74
CA SER A 199 -32.97 -18.79 -17.08
C SER A 199 -33.13 -19.99 -18.02
N ALA A 200 -32.26 -20.99 -17.92
CA ALA A 200 -32.30 -22.20 -18.75
C ALA A 200 -33.46 -23.16 -18.40
N ARG A 201 -34.08 -23.01 -17.22
CA ARG A 201 -35.22 -23.84 -16.78
C ARG A 201 -36.56 -23.34 -17.32
N HIS A 202 -36.61 -22.12 -17.86
CA HIS A 202 -37.82 -21.48 -18.39
C HIS A 202 -37.86 -21.42 -19.93
N SER A 203 -36.91 -22.05 -20.63
CA SER A 203 -36.90 -22.27 -22.10
C SER A 203 -37.19 -23.73 -22.42
#